data_AF-A0A7X7JRE0-F1
#
_entry.id   AF-A0A7X7JRE0-F1
#
_cell.length_a   1.000
_cell.length_b   1.000
_cell.length_c   1.000
_cell.angle_alpha   90.00
_cell.angle_beta   90.00
_cell.angle_gamma   90.00
#
_symmetry.space_group_name_H-M   'P 1'
#
loop_
_entity.id
_entity.type
_entity.pdbx_description
1 polymer ?
#
loop_
_entity_poly.entity_id
_entity_poly.type
_entity_poly.pdbx_seq_one_letter_code
_entity_poly.pdbx_strand_id
1 'polypeptide(L)'
;MNGWSASSSEVRLEGSEPLARPRERHVLGVAFPFTDLAPPRDVELERTLLQLVYAVERLSRPGSSSCGYFAVLRQELRDAVQRLLLRYQVSDSVRIVFTSLFIADMTRLAEAADAAATGGDPSLVSVAGREIATETLRRQIAREQPGAAEITRREAMPFGVPWDYYGTVSLIEPRNGTNGVVIPRLF
;
A
#
# COMPACT_ATOMS: atom_id res chain seq x y z
N MET A 1 17.60 -64.83 34.92
CA MET A 1 18.23 -65.00 33.60
C MET A 1 17.24 -64.55 32.54
N ASN A 2 17.57 -63.42 31.90
CA ASN A 2 17.32 -62.95 30.53
C ASN A 2 16.17 -63.63 29.75
N GLY A 3 15.27 -62.93 29.08
CA GLY A 3 15.21 -61.52 28.70
C GLY A 3 14.26 -61.35 27.51
N TRP A 4 13.95 -60.09 27.23
CA TRP A 4 13.43 -59.53 25.97
C TRP A 4 11.91 -59.45 25.78
N SER A 5 11.38 -58.33 26.28
CA SER A 5 10.25 -57.60 25.73
C SER A 5 10.44 -57.29 24.25
N ALA A 6 9.52 -57.76 23.41
CA ALA A 6 9.34 -57.21 22.07
C ALA A 6 8.48 -55.94 22.19
N SER A 7 9.16 -54.80 22.36
CA SER A 7 8.55 -53.48 22.21
C SER A 7 8.27 -53.27 20.72
N SER A 8 7.01 -53.40 20.32
CA SER A 8 6.52 -52.93 19.03
C SER A 8 6.64 -51.42 19.00
N SER A 9 7.75 -50.94 18.46
CA SER A 9 7.94 -49.54 18.08
C SER A 9 7.04 -49.24 16.87
N GLU A 10 5.79 -48.85 17.13
CA GLU A 10 5.01 -48.10 16.16
C GLU A 10 5.77 -46.81 15.88
N VAL A 11 6.50 -46.81 14.75
CA VAL A 11 7.03 -45.60 14.15
C VAL A 11 5.83 -44.77 13.70
N ARG A 12 5.30 -43.94 14.61
CA ARG A 12 4.50 -42.77 14.22
C ARG A 12 5.38 -41.97 13.28
N LEU A 13 5.05 -41.99 12.01
CA LEU A 13 5.48 -40.98 11.06
C LEU A 13 5.00 -39.65 11.64
N GLU A 14 5.92 -38.94 12.30
CA GLU A 14 5.67 -37.58 12.75
C GLU A 14 5.16 -36.80 11.55
N GLY A 15 3.95 -36.28 11.71
CA GLY A 15 3.26 -35.52 10.70
C GLY A 15 4.22 -34.47 10.18
N SER A 16 4.36 -34.45 8.85
CA SER A 16 5.00 -33.37 8.13
C SER A 16 4.27 -32.10 8.54
N GLU A 17 4.79 -31.37 9.53
CA GLU A 17 4.26 -30.08 9.92
C GLU A 17 4.23 -29.22 8.65
N PRO A 18 3.07 -28.64 8.27
CA PRO A 18 3.02 -27.83 7.08
C PRO A 18 3.99 -26.66 7.31
N LEU A 19 5.09 -26.66 6.55
CA LEU A 19 6.03 -25.55 6.43
C LEU A 19 5.23 -24.26 6.47
N ALA A 20 5.49 -23.40 7.45
CA ALA A 20 4.81 -22.13 7.62
C ALA A 20 4.76 -21.44 6.26
N ARG A 21 3.57 -21.39 5.65
CA ARG A 21 3.45 -20.88 4.28
C ARG A 21 3.88 -19.41 4.33
N PRO A 22 4.82 -18.96 3.49
CA PRO A 22 5.19 -17.56 3.43
C PRO A 22 3.91 -16.76 3.20
N ARG A 23 3.56 -15.91 4.18
CA ARG A 23 2.40 -15.05 4.08
C ARG A 23 2.83 -13.82 3.31
N GLU A 24 2.24 -13.60 2.15
CA GLU A 24 2.51 -12.41 1.37
C GLU A 24 1.61 -11.27 1.87
N ARG A 25 2.15 -10.06 1.91
CA ARG A 25 1.33 -8.85 2.06
C ARG A 25 1.43 -8.01 0.81
N HIS A 26 0.30 -7.79 0.15
CA HIS A 26 0.19 -6.83 -0.95
C HIS A 26 0.08 -5.42 -0.40
N VAL A 27 0.84 -4.50 -0.97
CA VAL A 27 0.81 -3.08 -0.63
C VAL A 27 0.42 -2.32 -1.87
N LEU A 28 -0.71 -1.61 -1.82
CA LEU A 28 -1.22 -0.78 -2.90
C LEU A 28 -1.18 0.68 -2.50
N GLY A 29 -0.91 1.55 -3.45
CA GLY A 29 -0.92 2.99 -3.22
C GLY A 29 -1.50 3.76 -4.39
N VAL A 30 -2.25 4.81 -4.06
CA VAL A 30 -2.78 5.80 -5.01
C VAL A 30 -2.45 7.19 -4.53
N ALA A 31 -2.00 8.05 -5.43
CA ALA A 31 -1.69 9.45 -5.23
C ALA A 31 -2.74 10.33 -5.90
N PHE A 32 -3.64 10.93 -5.12
CA PHE A 32 -4.66 11.82 -5.67
C PHE A 32 -4.08 13.24 -5.80
N PRO A 33 -3.87 13.75 -7.03
CA PRO A 33 -2.93 14.84 -7.32
C PRO A 33 -3.49 16.25 -7.08
N PHE A 34 -4.62 16.37 -6.41
CA PHE A 34 -5.42 17.58 -6.46
C PHE A 34 -4.93 18.70 -5.54
N THR A 35 -4.84 19.91 -6.09
CA THR A 35 -4.33 21.14 -5.46
C THR A 35 -5.39 22.26 -5.49
N ASP A 36 -5.11 23.41 -4.86
CA ASP A 36 -5.99 24.60 -4.86
C ASP A 36 -6.32 25.19 -6.24
N LEU A 37 -5.56 24.79 -7.27
CA LEU A 37 -5.62 25.40 -8.60
C LEU A 37 -6.46 24.60 -9.60
N ALA A 38 -6.96 23.43 -9.21
CA ALA A 38 -7.81 22.58 -10.04
C ALA A 38 -9.27 22.63 -9.54
N PRO A 39 -10.28 22.31 -10.38
CA PRO A 39 -11.70 22.31 -9.98
C PRO A 39 -12.08 21.03 -9.20
N PRO A 40 -12.93 21.11 -8.15
CA PRO A 40 -13.22 19.97 -7.28
C PRO A 40 -13.79 18.76 -8.05
N ARG A 41 -13.29 17.56 -7.73
CA ARG A 41 -13.67 16.30 -8.39
C ARG A 41 -14.11 15.24 -7.38
N ASP A 42 -15.15 15.55 -6.61
CA ASP A 42 -15.65 14.67 -5.53
C ASP A 42 -15.98 13.25 -6.03
N VAL A 43 -16.60 13.14 -7.21
CA VAL A 43 -16.92 11.83 -7.82
C VAL A 43 -15.66 11.04 -8.19
N GLU A 44 -14.62 11.71 -8.67
CA GLU A 44 -13.36 11.05 -9.02
C GLU A 44 -12.61 10.61 -7.77
N LEU A 45 -12.60 11.44 -6.73
CA LEU A 45 -12.03 11.11 -5.42
C LEU A 45 -12.69 9.84 -4.85
N GLU A 46 -14.03 9.83 -4.81
CA GLU A 46 -14.81 8.71 -4.30
C GLU A 46 -14.61 7.44 -5.12
N ARG A 47 -14.67 7.54 -6.46
CA ARG A 47 -14.40 6.41 -7.35
C ARG A 47 -13.00 5.83 -7.12
N THR A 48 -11.99 6.70 -7.04
CA THR A 48 -10.59 6.28 -6.87
C THR A 48 -10.40 5.58 -5.53
N LEU A 49 -11.02 6.11 -4.47
CA LEU A 49 -11.01 5.49 -3.15
C LEU A 49 -11.66 4.12 -3.17
N LEU A 50 -12.88 4.01 -3.71
CA LEU A 50 -13.61 2.75 -3.79
C LEU A 50 -12.86 1.69 -4.61
N GLN A 51 -12.16 2.10 -5.67
CA GLN A 51 -11.32 1.22 -6.47
C GLN A 51 -10.15 0.65 -5.64
N LEU A 52 -9.48 1.48 -4.83
CA LEU A 52 -8.41 1.03 -3.93
C LEU A 52 -8.97 0.07 -2.86
N VAL A 53 -10.07 0.44 -2.21
CA VAL A 53 -10.72 -0.39 -1.19
C VAL A 53 -11.09 -1.75 -1.75
N TYR A 54 -11.73 -1.78 -2.92
CA TYR A 54 -12.07 -3.03 -3.59
C TYR A 54 -10.84 -3.90 -3.85
N ALA A 55 -9.75 -3.31 -4.35
CA ALA A 55 -8.53 -4.05 -4.67
C ALA A 55 -7.89 -4.66 -3.41
N VAL A 56 -7.81 -3.89 -2.32
CA VAL A 56 -7.30 -4.34 -1.02
C VAL A 56 -8.16 -5.49 -0.49
N GLU A 57 -9.47 -5.30 -0.35
CA GLU A 57 -10.37 -6.35 0.15
C GLU A 57 -10.32 -7.62 -0.72
N ARG A 58 -10.15 -7.48 -2.04
CA ARG A 58 -10.09 -8.63 -2.96
C ARG A 58 -8.76 -9.41 -2.90
N LEU A 59 -7.66 -8.73 -2.55
CA LEU A 59 -6.33 -9.32 -2.39
C LEU A 59 -6.14 -9.94 -1.01
N SER A 60 -6.83 -9.43 0.00
CA SER A 60 -6.91 -10.04 1.33
C SER A 60 -7.62 -11.39 1.25
N ARG A 61 -6.88 -12.49 1.37
CA ARG A 61 -7.39 -13.88 1.29
C ARG A 61 -6.72 -14.74 2.36
N PRO A 62 -7.26 -15.91 2.73
CA PRO A 62 -6.56 -16.80 3.64
C PRO A 62 -5.14 -17.12 3.16
N GLY A 63 -4.12 -16.66 3.89
CA GLY A 63 -2.70 -16.80 3.53
C GLY A 63 -2.05 -15.58 2.85
N SER A 64 -2.82 -14.55 2.50
CA SER A 64 -2.32 -13.26 2.00
C SER A 64 -3.05 -12.09 2.65
N SER A 65 -2.31 -11.08 3.09
CA SER A 65 -2.89 -9.83 3.61
C SER A 65 -2.71 -8.72 2.60
N SER A 66 -3.47 -7.64 2.72
CA SER A 66 -3.16 -6.44 1.95
C SER A 66 -3.45 -5.17 2.72
N CYS A 67 -2.80 -4.09 2.31
CA CYS A 67 -3.09 -2.75 2.78
C CYS A 67 -3.02 -1.75 1.62
N GLY A 68 -3.85 -0.72 1.72
CA GLY A 68 -3.92 0.38 0.78
C GLY A 68 -3.43 1.68 1.40
N TYR A 69 -2.83 2.53 0.57
CA TYR A 69 -2.40 3.86 0.94
C TYR A 69 -3.01 4.88 -0.04
N PHE A 70 -3.73 5.86 0.48
CA PHE A 70 -4.39 6.90 -0.30
C PHE A 70 -3.75 8.24 0.01
N ALA A 71 -2.86 8.72 -0.86
CA ALA A 71 -2.15 9.96 -0.67
C ALA A 71 -2.94 11.16 -1.21
N VAL A 72 -3.00 12.23 -0.41
CA VAL A 72 -3.63 13.51 -0.74
C VAL A 72 -2.72 14.65 -0.31
N LEU A 73 -2.76 15.78 -1.02
CA LEU A 73 -1.94 16.95 -0.73
C LEU A 73 -2.67 18.04 0.07
N ARG A 74 -3.98 17.89 0.26
CA ARG A 74 -4.83 18.89 0.91
C ARG A 74 -5.56 18.34 2.11
N GLN A 75 -5.74 19.19 3.11
CA GLN A 75 -6.47 18.83 4.32
C GLN A 75 -7.96 18.59 4.03
N GLU A 76 -8.58 19.39 3.16
CA GLU A 76 -10.00 19.23 2.84
C GLU A 76 -10.29 17.89 2.15
N LEU A 77 -9.36 17.43 1.31
CA LEU A 77 -9.42 16.12 0.67
C LEU A 77 -9.20 15.00 1.66
N ARG A 78 -8.24 15.14 2.59
CA ARG A 78 -8.05 14.19 3.69
C ARG A 78 -9.35 14.03 4.47
N ASP A 79 -9.98 15.14 4.85
CA ASP A 79 -11.22 15.13 5.61
C ASP A 79 -12.38 14.53 4.78
N ALA A 80 -12.43 14.80 3.47
CA ALA A 80 -13.39 14.17 2.56
C ALA A 80 -13.20 12.65 2.46
N VAL A 81 -11.95 12.18 2.28
CA VAL A 81 -11.63 10.74 2.25
C VAL A 81 -11.96 10.09 3.59
N GLN A 82 -11.69 10.73 4.72
CA GLN A 82 -12.08 10.22 6.04
C GLN A 82 -13.60 10.03 6.14
N ARG A 83 -14.39 11.03 5.70
CA ARG A 83 -15.85 10.90 5.66
C ARG A 83 -16.30 9.74 4.76
N LEU A 84 -15.66 9.53 3.62
CA LEU A 84 -15.97 8.43 2.72
C LEU A 84 -15.62 7.07 3.34
N LEU A 85 -14.45 6.93 3.97
CA LEU A 85 -14.07 5.69 4.67
C LEU A 85 -15.10 5.32 5.76
N LEU A 86 -15.55 6.31 6.54
CA LEU A 86 -16.61 6.13 7.53
C LEU A 86 -17.95 5.76 6.89
N ARG A 87 -18.34 6.44 5.80
CA ARG A 87 -19.59 6.19 5.07
C ARG A 87 -19.67 4.76 4.55
N TYR A 88 -18.57 4.26 4.00
CA TYR A 88 -18.49 2.92 3.41
C TYR A 88 -18.05 1.84 4.41
N GLN A 89 -17.87 2.19 5.69
CA GLN A 89 -17.42 1.27 6.74
C GLN A 89 -16.16 0.48 6.34
N VAL A 90 -15.24 1.18 5.68
CA VAL A 90 -13.99 0.58 5.23
C VAL A 90 -13.16 0.21 6.46
N SER A 91 -12.61 -1.01 6.46
CA SER A 91 -11.72 -1.50 7.50
C SER A 91 -10.42 -0.66 7.59
N ASP A 92 -9.63 -0.83 8.66
CA ASP A 92 -8.30 -0.18 8.82
C ASP A 92 -7.24 -0.64 7.77
N SER A 93 -7.70 -1.34 6.72
CA SER A 93 -6.90 -1.82 5.60
C SER A 93 -6.46 -0.70 4.66
N VAL A 94 -7.16 0.44 4.61
CA VAL A 94 -6.77 1.62 3.81
C VAL A 94 -6.38 2.80 4.71
N ARG A 95 -5.17 3.32 4.50
CA ARG A 95 -4.60 4.43 5.27
C ARG A 95 -4.52 5.67 4.41
N ILE A 96 -4.87 6.82 5.00
CA ILE A 96 -4.73 8.11 4.33
C ILE A 96 -3.33 8.64 4.60
N VAL A 97 -2.59 8.94 3.53
CA VAL A 97 -1.29 9.59 3.59
C VAL A 97 -1.47 11.07 3.30
N PHE A 98 -1.26 11.88 4.33
CA PHE A 98 -1.27 13.32 4.20
C PHE A 98 0.08 13.83 4.67
N THR A 99 0.78 14.58 3.82
CA THR A 99 2.02 15.25 4.21
C THR A 99 1.79 16.74 4.30
N SER A 100 2.49 17.37 5.23
CA SER A 100 2.85 18.77 5.11
C SER A 100 3.79 18.88 3.91
N LEU A 101 3.40 19.64 2.90
CA LEU A 101 4.26 19.92 1.75
C LEU A 101 5.56 20.59 2.23
N PHE A 102 6.71 20.12 1.76
CA PHE A 102 7.96 20.83 2.04
C PHE A 102 8.03 22.13 1.23
N ILE A 103 8.90 23.06 1.63
CA ILE A 103 9.11 24.31 0.88
C ILE A 103 9.45 24.02 -0.59
N ALA A 104 10.28 23.00 -0.86
CA ALA A 104 10.60 22.59 -2.22
C ALA A 104 9.38 22.10 -3.01
N ASP A 105 8.45 21.37 -2.37
CA ASP A 105 7.22 20.91 -3.03
C ASP A 105 6.29 22.09 -3.33
N MET A 106 6.21 23.06 -2.42
CA MET A 106 5.46 24.31 -2.64
C MET A 106 6.04 25.12 -3.80
N THR A 107 7.37 25.22 -3.89
CA THR A 107 8.03 25.88 -5.02
C THR A 107 7.74 25.17 -6.35
N ARG A 108 7.84 23.84 -6.40
CA ARG A 108 7.51 23.07 -7.61
C ARG A 108 6.05 23.26 -8.04
N LEU A 109 5.11 23.29 -7.09
CA LEU A 109 3.70 23.57 -7.38
C LEU A 109 3.49 24.99 -7.91
N ALA A 110 4.19 25.98 -7.34
CA ALA A 110 4.12 27.37 -7.80
C ALA A 110 4.71 27.53 -9.21
N GLU A 111 5.86 26.95 -9.49
CA GLU A 111 6.47 26.95 -10.82
C GLU A 111 5.56 26.28 -11.87
N ALA A 112 4.94 25.15 -11.51
CA ALA A 112 3.97 24.48 -12.37
C ALA A 112 2.71 25.33 -12.61
N ALA A 113 2.28 26.11 -11.61
CA ALA A 113 1.15 27.03 -11.73
C ALA A 113 1.47 28.19 -12.68
N ASP A 114 2.64 28.78 -12.55
CA ASP A 114 3.10 29.88 -13.41
C ASP A 114 3.26 29.40 -14.86
N ALA A 115 3.80 28.20 -15.05
CA ALA A 115 3.92 27.56 -16.37
C ALA A 115 2.53 27.24 -16.96
N ALA A 116 1.59 26.73 -16.16
CA ALA A 116 0.22 26.47 -16.59
C ALA A 116 -0.51 27.77 -17.00
N ALA A 117 -0.31 28.86 -16.25
CA ALA A 117 -0.89 30.16 -16.57
C ALA A 117 -0.30 30.77 -17.84
N THR A 118 1.02 30.64 -18.04
CA THR A 118 1.74 31.19 -19.20
C THR A 118 1.50 30.37 -20.47
N GLY A 119 1.50 29.03 -20.34
CA GLY A 119 1.33 28.10 -21.45
C GLY A 119 -0.12 27.71 -21.74
N GLY A 120 -1.06 28.06 -20.87
CA GLY A 120 -2.48 27.70 -21.01
C GLY A 120 -2.76 26.21 -20.80
N ASP A 121 -1.89 25.48 -20.11
CA ASP A 121 -2.03 24.04 -19.85
C ASP A 121 -2.21 23.73 -18.35
N PRO A 122 -3.45 23.57 -17.87
CA PRO A 122 -3.75 23.22 -16.49
C PRO A 122 -3.23 21.84 -16.05
N SER A 123 -2.86 20.97 -16.99
CA SER A 123 -2.38 19.62 -16.67
C SER A 123 -1.03 19.64 -15.95
N LEU A 124 -0.21 20.67 -16.17
CA LEU A 124 1.11 20.82 -15.54
C LEU A 124 1.02 20.81 -14.00
N VAL A 125 0.02 21.50 -13.44
CA VAL A 125 -0.21 21.51 -11.99
C VAL A 125 -0.62 20.13 -11.49
N SER A 126 -1.45 19.42 -12.26
CA SER A 126 -1.89 18.06 -11.90
C SER A 126 -0.73 17.06 -11.96
N VAL A 127 0.18 17.20 -12.92
CA VAL A 127 1.39 16.38 -13.03
C VAL A 127 2.30 16.62 -11.82
N ALA A 128 2.62 17.88 -11.51
CA ALA A 128 3.44 18.21 -10.35
C ALA A 128 2.82 17.71 -9.03
N GLY A 129 1.49 17.90 -8.87
CA GLY A 129 0.75 17.37 -7.72
C GLY A 129 0.82 15.85 -7.62
N ARG A 130 0.69 15.12 -8.74
CA ARG A 130 0.80 13.65 -8.77
C ARG A 130 2.19 13.20 -8.35
N GLU A 131 3.24 13.85 -8.84
CA GLU A 131 4.63 13.51 -8.51
C GLU A 131 4.91 13.68 -7.01
N ILE A 132 4.54 14.83 -6.44
CA ILE A 132 4.72 15.12 -5.00
C ILE A 132 3.92 14.13 -4.14
N ALA A 133 2.67 13.86 -4.51
CA ALA A 133 1.82 12.91 -3.79
C ALA A 133 2.39 11.48 -3.88
N THR A 134 2.94 11.09 -5.03
CA THR A 134 3.55 9.77 -5.23
C THR A 134 4.87 9.63 -4.46
N GLU A 135 5.71 10.66 -4.45
CA GLU A 135 6.95 10.66 -3.66
C GLU A 135 6.63 10.51 -2.17
N THR A 136 5.64 11.26 -1.69
CA THR A 136 5.15 11.18 -0.31
C THR A 136 4.60 9.80 0.03
N LEU A 137 3.77 9.24 -0.86
CA LEU A 137 3.23 7.90 -0.75
C LEU A 137 4.34 6.86 -0.60
N ARG A 138 5.35 6.88 -1.47
CA ARG A 138 6.50 5.97 -1.42
C ARG A 138 7.28 6.08 -0.12
N ARG A 139 7.54 7.31 0.35
CA ARG A 139 8.22 7.54 1.65
C ARG A 139 7.42 6.95 2.80
N GLN A 140 6.11 7.15 2.82
CA GLN A 140 5.25 6.60 3.88
C GLN A 140 5.23 5.07 3.85
N ILE A 141 5.10 4.47 2.66
CA ILE A 141 5.09 3.02 2.50
C ILE A 141 6.44 2.42 2.92
N ALA A 142 7.56 3.00 2.50
CA ALA A 142 8.89 2.52 2.89
C ALA A 142 9.09 2.54 4.41
N ARG A 143 8.53 3.55 5.10
CA ARG A 143 8.58 3.67 6.56
C ARG A 143 7.71 2.63 7.27
N GLU A 144 6.50 2.38 6.77
CA GLU A 144 5.52 1.51 7.46
C GLU A 144 5.60 0.04 7.05
N GLN A 145 6.04 -0.24 5.83
CA GLN A 145 6.20 -1.57 5.27
C GLN A 145 7.66 -1.76 4.83
N PRO A 146 8.61 -1.81 5.78
CA PRO A 146 9.99 -2.10 5.44
C PRO A 146 10.07 -3.44 4.70
N GLY A 147 10.96 -3.54 3.71
CA GLY A 147 11.08 -4.75 2.89
C GLY A 147 10.00 -4.93 1.83
N ALA A 148 9.10 -3.96 1.62
CA ALA A 148 8.22 -3.95 0.47
C ALA A 148 9.03 -3.85 -0.82
N ALA A 149 8.93 -4.86 -1.67
CA ALA A 149 9.52 -4.85 -3.00
C ALA A 149 8.53 -4.19 -3.97
N GLU A 150 8.84 -2.97 -4.43
CA GLU A 150 8.01 -2.26 -5.41
C GLU A 150 8.07 -2.97 -6.77
N ILE A 151 6.90 -3.18 -7.36
CA ILE A 151 6.70 -3.79 -8.66
C ILE A 151 6.27 -2.68 -9.62
N THR A 152 7.18 -2.31 -10.52
CA THR A 152 6.97 -1.21 -11.48
C THR A 152 6.35 -1.68 -12.80
N ARG A 153 6.38 -2.99 -13.09
CA ARG A 153 5.83 -3.55 -14.33
C ARG A 153 4.30 -3.51 -14.28
N ARG A 154 3.70 -2.76 -15.19
CA ARG A 154 2.24 -2.56 -15.27
C ARG A 154 1.46 -3.86 -15.43
N GLU A 155 2.01 -4.84 -16.14
CA GLU A 155 1.40 -6.15 -16.35
C GLU A 155 1.27 -6.97 -15.06
N ALA A 156 2.14 -6.70 -14.08
CA ALA A 156 2.13 -7.36 -12.78
C ALA A 156 1.22 -6.64 -11.76
N MET A 157 0.64 -5.49 -12.14
CA MET A 157 -0.26 -4.74 -11.26
C MET A 157 -1.63 -5.41 -11.18
N PRO A 158 -2.21 -5.53 -9.97
CA PRO A 158 -3.46 -6.25 -9.79
C PRO A 158 -4.62 -5.53 -10.49
N PHE A 159 -5.50 -6.34 -11.08
CA PHE A 159 -6.75 -5.92 -11.73
C PHE A 159 -6.59 -4.99 -12.95
N GLY A 160 -5.39 -4.92 -13.55
CA GLY A 160 -5.13 -4.08 -14.72
C GLY A 160 -5.18 -2.58 -14.42
N VAL A 161 -5.13 -2.20 -13.15
CA VAL A 161 -5.16 -0.80 -12.70
C VAL A 161 -3.72 -0.28 -12.60
N PRO A 162 -3.42 0.91 -13.16
CA PRO A 162 -2.11 1.54 -13.01
C PRO A 162 -1.99 2.18 -11.63
N TRP A 163 -1.70 1.38 -10.60
CA TRP A 163 -1.45 1.89 -9.25
C TRP A 163 -0.19 2.77 -9.23
N ASP A 164 -0.22 3.84 -8.44
CA ASP A 164 0.96 4.69 -8.24
C ASP A 164 2.05 3.97 -7.43
N TYR A 165 1.63 3.00 -6.64
CA TYR A 165 2.49 2.05 -5.98
C TYR A 165 1.85 0.67 -5.96
N TYR A 166 2.62 -0.35 -6.30
CA TYR A 166 2.29 -1.73 -5.98
C TYR A 166 3.55 -2.43 -5.50
N GLY A 167 3.45 -3.20 -4.43
CA GLY A 167 4.56 -3.98 -3.92
C GLY A 167 4.11 -5.12 -3.03
N THR A 168 5.06 -5.96 -2.66
CA THR A 168 4.80 -7.16 -1.86
C THR A 168 5.82 -7.27 -0.73
N VAL A 169 5.36 -7.60 0.47
CA VAL A 169 6.19 -7.87 1.65
C VAL A 169 6.09 -9.36 1.97
N SER A 170 7.24 -10.04 2.09
CA SER A 170 7.27 -11.41 2.60
C SER A 170 7.17 -11.38 4.13
N LEU A 171 6.06 -11.85 4.69
CA LEU A 171 5.92 -12.06 6.12
C LEU A 171 6.44 -13.47 6.46
N ILE A 172 7.61 -13.52 7.08
CA ILE A 172 8.08 -14.73 7.76
C ILE A 172 7.56 -14.62 9.19
N GLU A 173 6.59 -15.45 9.58
CA GLU A 173 6.16 -15.48 10.98
C GLU A 173 7.31 -16.03 11.84
N PRO A 174 7.75 -15.31 12.90
CA PRO A 174 8.67 -15.89 13.87
C PRO A 174 7.92 -16.99 14.63
N ARG A 175 8.50 -18.19 14.61
CA ARG A 175 8.06 -19.31 15.44
C ARG A 175 8.24 -18.89 16.90
N ASN A 176 7.13 -18.67 17.61
CA ASN A 176 7.01 -18.34 19.03
C ASN A 176 7.41 -16.91 19.49
N GLY A 177 6.40 -16.13 19.90
CA GLY A 177 6.46 -15.32 21.11
C GLY A 177 7.34 -14.07 21.17
N THR A 178 8.04 -13.69 20.11
CA THR A 178 8.83 -12.45 20.09
C THR A 178 8.64 -11.67 18.80
N ASN A 179 8.55 -10.34 18.96
CA ASN A 179 8.20 -9.33 17.97
C ASN A 179 8.74 -9.61 16.55
N GLY A 180 7.85 -9.52 15.56
CA GLY A 180 8.13 -9.75 14.15
C GLY A 180 9.30 -8.93 13.63
N VAL A 181 10.32 -9.62 13.11
CA VAL A 181 11.45 -9.02 12.40
C VAL A 181 11.19 -9.10 10.91
N VAL A 182 11.16 -7.94 10.27
CA VAL A 182 11.13 -7.81 8.81
C VAL A 182 12.52 -8.09 8.27
N ILE A 183 12.66 -9.12 7.43
CA ILE A 183 13.93 -9.43 6.76
C ILE A 183 13.92 -8.78 5.37
N PRO A 184 14.76 -7.76 5.10
CA PRO A 184 14.94 -7.24 3.75
C PRO A 184 15.62 -8.29 2.87
N ARG A 185 15.06 -8.56 1.68
CA ARG A 185 15.77 -9.33 0.64
C ARG A 185 16.87 -8.45 0.04
N LEU A 186 18.11 -8.82 0.29
CA LEU A 186 19.25 -8.35 -0.49
C LEU A 186 19.25 -9.10 -1.83
N PHE A 187 19.12 -8.36 -2.92
CA PHE A 187 19.57 -8.79 -4.25
C PHE A 187 20.84 -8.01 -4.58
#